data_AF-A0A341BVC2-F1
#
_entry.id   AF-A0A341BVC2-F1
#
_cell.length_a   1.000
_cell.length_b   1.000
_cell.length_c   1.000
_cell.angle_alpha   90.00
_cell.angle_beta   90.00
_cell.angle_gamma   90.00
#
_symmetry.space_group_name_H-M   'P 1'
#
loop_
_entity.id
_entity.type
_entity.pdbx_description
1 polymer ?
#
loop_
_entity_poly.entity_id
_entity_poly.type
_entity_poly.pdbx_seq_one_letter_code
_entity_poly.pdbx_strand_id
1 'polypeptide(L)'
;MIAAYVSHTAPPGRPEKIIVGMIFVALVLLLPIFSDACGDPPRFETMRLQHAPKPNYSPGETVHYKCRLGFRPMAPPLPTSAVCQDDNTWSPLQEACTRKLCPNLGDPVNGQVNYVNGSIMFGSQAHYVCNEGFYMIGSRILYCEISGNNVIWDDNPPLCERILCATPRNITNGRITNYKDEYEYNEIVTYSCNPSDGPDEYSLVGESVLVCVDSDRWSSDSPQCKVVKCEYPVVEHGKMVSGFRKKFYYKSQVAFECNQGFYLHGSNTIVCGANSTWEPKIPMCTKEPTTATTKPLTSSASGFIKSCLYISISFKFLAIFHTPLNVWSEEGGARYSQGPRVRRKADRGQGLLRLRQAPRPASPGLRATPNTEASPYSPPIGPAGPVHRVTSALGTAQATPSCETKVDGL
;
A
#
# COMPACT_ATOMS: atom_id res chain seq x y z
N MET A 1 21.47 74.13 -42.28
CA MET A 1 22.49 75.19 -42.05
C MET A 1 23.01 74.95 -40.64
N ILE A 2 24.20 74.38 -40.49
CA ILE A 2 25.54 75.04 -40.45
C ILE A 2 25.74 75.86 -39.16
N ALA A 3 26.58 75.29 -38.27
CA ALA A 3 27.46 75.93 -37.28
C ALA A 3 26.81 76.80 -36.16
N ALA A 4 27.49 77.12 -35.05
CA ALA A 4 28.89 76.88 -34.68
C ALA A 4 29.08 76.60 -33.16
N TYR A 5 30.20 75.95 -32.82
CA TYR A 5 30.77 75.94 -31.46
C TYR A 5 31.41 77.29 -31.12
N VAL A 6 31.42 77.65 -29.83
CA VAL A 6 32.47 78.49 -29.22
C VAL A 6 32.86 77.86 -27.89
N SER A 7 34.17 77.81 -27.59
CA SER A 7 34.75 77.02 -26.49
C SER A 7 35.65 77.86 -25.58
N HIS A 8 35.66 77.53 -24.28
CA HIS A 8 36.62 77.97 -23.24
C HIS A 8 36.66 79.48 -22.92
N THR A 9 37.13 79.96 -21.75
CA THR A 9 37.98 79.40 -20.67
C THR A 9 37.46 79.74 -19.26
N ALA A 10 37.79 78.92 -18.25
CA ALA A 10 37.83 79.31 -16.83
C ALA A 10 39.21 79.90 -16.48
N PRO A 11 39.38 80.69 -15.38
CA PRO A 11 39.83 80.12 -14.09
C PRO A 11 39.30 80.92 -12.86
N PRO A 12 39.95 80.97 -11.68
CA PRO A 12 39.75 80.00 -10.59
C PRO A 12 39.35 80.63 -9.24
N GLY A 13 38.95 79.81 -8.25
CA GLY A 13 38.92 80.25 -6.84
C GLY A 13 37.86 79.58 -5.95
N ARG A 14 38.27 78.63 -5.11
CA ARG A 14 37.56 78.24 -3.87
C ARG A 14 37.92 79.25 -2.75
N PRO A 15 37.16 79.41 -1.64
CA PRO A 15 36.78 78.35 -0.69
C PRO A 15 35.27 78.31 -0.33
N GLU A 16 34.65 77.12 -0.28
CA GLU A 16 34.19 76.43 0.95
C GLU A 16 32.84 76.89 1.55
N LYS A 17 32.07 75.91 2.07
CA LYS A 17 30.76 76.04 2.75
C LYS A 17 29.68 76.48 1.75
N ILE A 18 28.75 75.63 1.31
CA ILE A 18 27.80 74.86 2.13
C ILE A 18 27.66 73.40 1.61
N ILE A 19 28.26 72.43 2.32
CA ILE A 19 27.95 70.99 2.18
C ILE A 19 27.51 70.45 3.55
N VAL A 20 26.54 71.13 4.16
CA VAL A 20 25.99 70.77 5.48
C VAL A 20 24.49 70.45 5.42
N GLY A 21 23.74 71.02 4.46
CA GLY A 21 22.29 70.81 4.34
C GLY A 21 21.85 69.43 3.87
N MET A 22 22.51 68.84 2.86
CA MET A 22 22.03 67.57 2.25
C MET A 22 22.49 66.30 2.99
N ILE A 23 23.52 66.36 3.85
CA ILE A 23 23.97 65.21 4.64
C ILE A 23 23.03 64.97 5.84
N PHE A 24 22.47 66.03 6.42
CA PHE A 24 21.55 65.91 7.56
C PHE A 24 20.21 65.25 7.21
N VAL A 25 19.67 65.48 6.01
CA VAL A 25 18.39 64.86 5.59
C VAL A 25 18.55 63.34 5.37
N ALA A 26 19.71 62.89 4.90
CA ALA A 26 20.01 61.47 4.75
C ALA A 26 20.24 60.76 6.10
N LEU A 27 20.79 61.46 7.11
CA LEU A 27 21.01 60.88 8.44
C LEU A 27 19.72 60.65 9.24
N VAL A 28 18.71 61.53 9.07
CA VAL A 28 17.43 61.41 9.80
C VAL A 28 16.60 60.20 9.32
N LEU A 29 16.79 59.75 8.08
CA LEU A 29 16.17 58.51 7.55
C LEU A 29 16.90 57.22 7.98
N LEU A 30 18.04 57.33 8.67
CA LEU A 30 18.78 56.21 9.26
C LEU A 30 18.66 56.14 10.79
N LEU A 31 17.91 57.06 11.41
CA LEU A 31 17.47 56.87 12.78
C LEU A 31 16.53 55.65 12.81
N PRO A 32 16.77 54.64 13.66
CA PRO A 32 15.81 53.56 13.81
C PRO A 32 14.47 54.16 14.21
N ILE A 33 13.39 53.69 13.58
CA ILE A 33 12.04 54.10 13.95
C ILE A 33 11.80 53.51 15.35
N PHE A 34 12.05 54.32 16.38
CA PHE A 34 11.79 53.97 17.77
C PHE A 34 10.29 53.75 17.91
N SER A 35 9.88 52.48 17.90
CA SER A 35 8.52 52.08 18.24
C SER A 35 8.41 52.15 19.76
N ASP A 36 7.66 53.12 20.29
CA ASP A 36 7.44 53.31 21.74
C ASP A 36 6.60 52.20 22.40
N ALA A 37 6.51 51.04 21.76
CA ALA A 37 5.76 49.86 22.18
C ALA A 37 6.25 48.61 21.44
N CYS A 38 6.12 47.44 22.08
CA CYS A 38 6.28 46.15 21.42
C CYS A 38 5.15 45.90 20.41
N GLY A 39 5.51 45.32 19.26
CA GLY A 39 4.58 44.87 18.23
C GLY A 39 4.02 43.46 18.47
N ASP A 40 3.65 42.79 17.37
CA ASP A 40 3.08 41.44 17.32
C ASP A 40 3.84 40.45 18.25
N PRO A 41 3.15 39.74 19.17
CA PRO A 41 3.81 38.78 20.07
C PRO A 41 4.46 37.60 19.33
N PRO A 42 5.54 36.99 19.90
CA PRO A 42 6.21 35.84 19.32
C PRO A 42 5.26 34.68 18.97
N ARG A 43 5.50 34.04 17.83
CA ARG A 43 4.66 32.93 17.33
C ARG A 43 5.38 31.60 17.52
N PHE A 44 4.63 30.64 18.04
CA PHE A 44 5.09 29.29 18.39
C PHE A 44 4.28 28.23 17.64
N GLU A 45 4.90 27.09 17.36
CA GLU A 45 4.25 25.94 16.75
C GLU A 45 3.39 25.19 17.78
N THR A 46 3.89 24.95 18.99
CA THR A 46 3.17 24.14 20.00
C THR A 46 2.23 24.97 20.89
N MET A 47 2.44 26.29 20.95
CA MET A 47 1.72 27.24 21.80
C MET A 47 0.89 28.24 20.98
N ARG A 48 -0.11 28.84 21.64
CA ARG A 48 -0.93 29.95 21.12
C ARG A 48 -1.18 30.97 22.23
N LEU A 49 -1.39 32.23 21.87
CA LEU A 49 -1.83 33.26 22.82
C LEU A 49 -3.13 32.81 23.53
N GLN A 50 -3.23 33.13 24.82
CA GLN A 50 -4.42 32.81 25.61
C GLN A 50 -5.62 33.68 25.22
N HIS A 51 -5.35 34.94 24.86
CA HIS A 51 -6.29 35.99 24.47
C HIS A 51 -5.95 36.52 23.06
N ALA A 52 -6.80 37.37 22.49
CA ALA A 52 -6.52 38.00 21.20
C ALA A 52 -5.33 39.00 21.32
N PRO A 53 -4.49 39.14 20.28
CA PRO A 53 -3.40 40.11 20.30
C PRO A 53 -3.94 41.55 20.26
N LYS A 54 -3.26 42.45 20.97
CA LYS A 54 -3.42 43.91 20.84
C LYS A 54 -2.62 44.41 19.63
N PRO A 55 -2.92 45.59 19.06
CA PRO A 55 -2.09 46.20 18.03
C PRO A 55 -0.69 46.60 18.55
N ASN A 56 -0.61 47.07 19.80
CA ASN A 56 0.61 47.54 20.46
C ASN A 56 0.59 47.11 21.93
N TYR A 57 1.77 46.94 22.53
CA TYR A 57 1.97 46.60 23.95
C TYR A 57 3.00 47.53 24.59
N SER A 58 2.65 48.18 25.70
CA SER A 58 3.58 49.05 26.43
C SER A 58 4.64 48.24 27.21
N PRO A 59 5.83 48.80 27.49
CA PRO A 59 6.78 48.20 28.42
C PRO A 59 6.15 47.79 29.75
N GLY A 60 6.52 46.62 30.25
CA GLY A 60 5.91 45.95 31.41
C GLY A 60 4.64 45.13 31.11
N GLU A 61 3.97 45.31 29.96
CA GLU A 61 2.84 44.45 29.62
C GLU A 61 3.27 43.00 29.36
N THR A 62 2.47 42.05 29.88
CA THR A 62 2.75 40.61 29.78
C THR A 62 1.69 39.91 28.93
N VAL A 63 2.14 39.03 28.03
CA VAL A 63 1.28 38.11 27.27
C VAL A 63 1.45 36.68 27.76
N HIS A 64 0.33 35.97 27.92
CA HIS A 64 0.31 34.57 28.34
C HIS A 64 -0.05 33.66 27.18
N TYR A 65 0.64 32.53 27.09
CA TYR A 65 0.43 31.48 26.12
C TYR A 65 -0.15 30.23 26.77
N LYS A 66 -0.96 29.50 26.00
CA LYS A 66 -1.46 28.16 26.32
C LYS A 66 -1.10 27.19 25.20
N CYS A 67 -0.93 25.92 25.52
CA CYS A 67 -0.69 24.89 24.50
C CYS A 67 -1.82 24.86 23.46
N ARG A 68 -1.49 24.49 22.23
CA ARG A 68 -2.48 24.15 21.20
C ARG A 68 -3.17 22.83 21.53
N LEU A 69 -4.31 22.56 20.87
CA LEU A 69 -4.94 21.24 20.92
C LEU A 69 -3.96 20.20 20.34
N GLY A 70 -3.93 19.00 20.92
CA GLY A 70 -2.90 18.01 20.63
C GLY A 70 -1.57 18.21 21.37
N PHE A 71 -1.41 19.26 22.18
CA PHE A 71 -0.19 19.53 22.96
C PHE A 71 -0.48 19.65 24.46
N ARG A 72 0.56 19.44 25.29
CA ARG A 72 0.57 19.53 26.76
C ARG A 72 1.82 20.26 27.24
N PRO A 73 1.84 20.87 28.44
CA PRO A 73 3.06 21.45 29.00
C PRO A 73 4.19 20.43 29.09
N MET A 74 5.43 20.88 28.89
CA MET A 74 6.62 20.08 29.16
C MET A 74 6.81 19.84 30.67
N ALA A 75 7.59 18.81 31.01
CA ALA A 75 8.02 18.51 32.38
C ALA A 75 9.56 18.37 32.36
N PRO A 76 10.32 19.19 33.12
CA PRO A 76 9.86 20.28 34.00
C PRO A 76 9.14 21.40 33.24
N PRO A 77 8.25 22.17 33.92
CA PRO A 77 7.51 23.26 33.29
C PRO A 77 8.44 24.41 32.91
N LEU A 78 8.33 24.84 31.66
CA LEU A 78 9.02 26.02 31.12
C LEU A 78 8.10 27.25 31.19
N PRO A 79 8.64 28.48 31.19
CA PRO A 79 7.82 29.69 31.15
C PRO A 79 6.89 29.71 29.93
N THR A 80 5.68 30.23 30.10
CA THR A 80 4.66 30.38 29.04
C THR A 80 4.18 31.83 28.92
N SER A 81 5.00 32.79 29.33
CA SER A 81 4.69 34.23 29.27
C SER A 81 5.88 35.01 28.75
N ALA A 82 5.60 36.02 27.92
CA ALA A 82 6.58 37.01 27.49
C ALA A 82 6.17 38.40 27.98
N VAL A 83 7.16 39.22 28.36
CA VAL A 83 6.99 40.59 28.85
C VAL A 83 7.58 41.54 27.81
N CYS A 84 6.89 42.65 27.53
CA CYS A 84 7.47 43.74 26.74
C CYS A 84 8.49 44.48 27.60
N GLN A 85 9.74 44.57 27.13
CA GLN A 85 10.86 45.18 27.85
C GLN A 85 10.97 46.69 27.52
N ASP A 86 11.76 47.42 28.30
CA ASP A 86 11.95 48.88 28.13
C ASP A 86 12.66 49.25 26.81
N ASP A 87 13.32 48.29 26.16
CA ASP A 87 13.88 48.41 24.81
C ASP A 87 12.86 48.14 23.68
N ASN A 88 11.59 47.95 24.05
CA ASN A 88 10.46 47.59 23.19
C ASN A 88 10.62 46.24 22.46
N THR A 89 11.42 45.32 23.02
CA THR A 89 11.50 43.92 22.59
C THR A 89 10.73 42.98 23.53
N TRP A 90 10.37 41.80 23.02
CA TRP A 90 9.75 40.76 23.83
C TRP A 90 10.82 39.93 24.55
N SER A 91 10.65 39.71 25.85
CA SER A 91 11.53 38.85 26.65
C SER A 91 11.70 37.47 26.00
N PRO A 92 12.93 36.92 25.92
CA PRO A 92 13.18 35.62 25.28
C PRO A 92 12.29 34.49 25.83
N LEU A 93 11.66 33.74 24.92
CA LEU A 93 10.74 32.66 25.24
C LEU A 93 10.90 31.52 24.23
N GLN A 94 10.87 30.27 24.71
CA GLN A 94 11.03 29.06 23.90
C GLN A 94 9.76 28.20 23.92
N GLU A 95 9.71 27.16 23.07
CA GLU A 95 8.61 26.18 23.09
C GLU A 95 8.52 25.47 24.45
N ALA A 96 7.37 25.61 25.11
CA ALA A 96 7.10 25.09 26.45
C ALA A 96 6.03 23.98 26.46
N CYS A 97 5.51 23.58 25.29
CA CYS A 97 4.58 22.47 25.16
C CYS A 97 5.16 21.36 24.26
N THR A 98 4.81 20.11 24.55
CA THR A 98 5.14 18.93 23.74
C THR A 98 3.85 18.24 23.28
N ARG A 99 3.94 17.38 22.26
CA ARG A 99 2.77 16.64 21.75
C ARG A 99 2.16 15.77 22.85
N LYS A 100 0.84 15.62 22.81
CA LYS A 100 0.13 14.61 23.60
C LYS A 100 0.38 13.22 23.02
N LEU A 101 0.33 12.22 23.89
CA LEU A 101 0.48 10.82 23.57
C LEU A 101 -0.92 10.23 23.34
N CYS A 102 -1.12 9.48 22.25
CA CYS A 102 -2.27 8.59 22.14
C CYS A 102 -2.11 7.37 23.06
N PRO A 103 -3.19 6.62 23.36
CA PRO A 103 -3.09 5.34 24.04
C PRO A 103 -2.13 4.40 23.28
N ASN A 104 -1.34 3.61 24.01
CA ASN A 104 -0.55 2.56 23.37
C ASN A 104 -1.51 1.45 22.91
N LEU A 105 -1.54 1.18 21.61
CA LEU A 105 -2.22 0.03 21.05
C LEU A 105 -1.33 -1.20 21.26
N GLY A 106 -1.89 -2.25 21.86
CA GLY A 106 -1.23 -3.55 21.88
C GLY A 106 -1.22 -4.17 20.48
N ASP A 107 -0.36 -5.17 20.30
CA ASP A 107 -0.45 -6.05 19.14
C ASP A 107 -1.81 -6.76 19.12
N PRO A 108 -2.47 -6.86 17.95
CA PRO A 108 -3.72 -7.60 17.82
C PRO A 108 -3.41 -9.10 17.87
N VAL A 109 -4.39 -9.91 18.27
CA VAL A 109 -4.25 -11.36 18.24
C VAL A 109 -3.98 -11.81 16.80
N ASN A 110 -2.90 -12.55 16.58
CA ASN A 110 -2.41 -12.97 15.26
C ASN A 110 -2.05 -11.83 14.28
N GLY A 111 -1.58 -10.69 14.81
CA GLY A 111 -0.95 -9.65 14.01
C GLY A 111 0.01 -8.80 14.85
N GLN A 112 0.46 -7.68 14.27
CA GLN A 112 1.42 -6.76 14.87
C GLN A 112 1.08 -5.31 14.52
N VAL A 113 1.39 -4.38 15.43
CA VAL A 113 1.27 -2.92 15.20
C VAL A 113 2.64 -2.29 14.93
N ASN A 114 2.79 -1.66 13.77
CA ASN A 114 4.00 -0.95 13.37
C ASN A 114 3.79 0.56 13.47
N TYR A 115 4.35 1.19 14.49
CA TYR A 115 4.30 2.65 14.65
C TYR A 115 5.29 3.34 13.71
N VAL A 116 4.80 4.24 12.85
CA VAL A 116 5.65 5.01 11.95
C VAL A 116 6.62 5.86 12.78
N ASN A 117 7.91 5.70 12.51
CA ASN A 117 9.02 6.30 13.26
C ASN A 117 9.01 5.97 14.78
N GLY A 118 8.38 4.86 15.19
CA GLY A 118 8.30 4.43 16.59
C GLY A 118 7.53 5.38 17.51
N SER A 119 6.66 6.24 16.97
CA SER A 119 6.01 7.30 17.74
C SER A 119 4.50 7.12 17.84
N ILE A 120 3.93 7.30 19.03
CA ILE A 120 2.49 7.34 19.32
C ILE A 120 2.00 8.75 19.72
N MET A 121 2.75 9.78 19.32
CA MET A 121 2.40 11.18 19.57
C MET A 121 1.32 11.69 18.62
N PHE A 122 0.68 12.81 18.96
CA PHE A 122 -0.24 13.52 18.07
C PHE A 122 0.32 13.65 16.63
N GLY A 123 -0.50 13.26 15.64
CA GLY A 123 -0.14 13.23 14.22
C GLY A 123 0.65 12.00 13.76
N SER A 124 0.91 11.02 14.64
CA SER A 124 1.53 9.74 14.27
C SER A 124 0.54 8.78 13.59
N GLN A 125 1.11 7.75 12.93
CA GLN A 125 0.38 6.67 12.25
C GLN A 125 0.77 5.30 12.82
N ALA A 126 -0.21 4.42 12.98
CA ALA A 126 -0.03 3.03 13.38
C ALA A 126 -0.47 2.11 12.23
N HIS A 127 0.44 1.27 11.72
CA HIS A 127 0.21 0.37 10.60
C HIS A 127 0.08 -1.06 11.08
N TYR A 128 -1.09 -1.66 10.89
CA TYR A 128 -1.34 -3.05 11.25
C TYR A 128 -0.94 -4.02 10.13
N VAL A 129 -0.41 -5.16 10.54
CA VAL A 129 -0.07 -6.30 9.68
C VAL A 129 -0.55 -7.57 10.38
N CYS A 130 -1.35 -8.40 9.71
CA CYS A 130 -1.70 -9.72 10.21
C CYS A 130 -0.57 -10.71 9.93
N ASN A 131 -0.43 -11.71 10.79
CA ASN A 131 0.54 -12.78 10.62
C ASN A 131 0.21 -13.65 9.39
N GLU A 132 1.17 -14.45 8.94
CA GLU A 132 0.96 -15.41 7.85
C GLU A 132 -0.20 -16.36 8.17
N GLY A 133 -1.09 -16.60 7.20
CA GLY A 133 -2.32 -17.36 7.38
C GLY A 133 -3.49 -16.59 7.98
N PHE A 134 -3.40 -15.25 8.12
CA PHE A 134 -4.47 -14.41 8.63
C PHE A 134 -4.80 -13.23 7.70
N TYR A 135 -6.09 -12.92 7.56
CA TYR A 135 -6.60 -11.77 6.80
C TYR A 135 -7.16 -10.70 7.76
N MET A 136 -7.20 -9.45 7.28
CA MET A 136 -7.52 -8.28 8.10
C MET A 136 -8.98 -7.84 7.95
N ILE A 137 -9.67 -7.64 9.08
CA ILE A 137 -10.98 -7.00 9.16
C ILE A 137 -10.85 -5.68 9.91
N GLY A 138 -11.16 -4.57 9.24
CA GLY A 138 -11.08 -3.21 9.79
C GLY A 138 -9.98 -2.35 9.14
N SER A 139 -9.61 -1.28 9.82
CA SER A 139 -8.69 -0.26 9.31
C SER A 139 -7.21 -0.67 9.44
N ARG A 140 -6.50 -0.72 8.30
CA ARG A 140 -5.06 -1.05 8.25
C ARG A 140 -4.17 0.01 8.88
N ILE A 141 -4.55 1.28 8.77
CA ILE A 141 -3.77 2.42 9.24
C ILE A 141 -4.67 3.25 10.15
N LEU A 142 -4.20 3.52 11.36
CA LEU A 142 -4.84 4.42 12.31
C LEU A 142 -4.01 5.70 12.47
N TYR A 143 -4.68 6.81 12.75
CA TYR A 143 -4.10 8.16 12.89
C TYR A 143 -4.35 8.69 14.31
N CYS A 144 -3.31 9.22 14.96
CA CYS A 144 -3.42 9.81 16.30
C CYS A 144 -3.96 11.25 16.19
N GLU A 145 -5.28 11.41 16.29
CA GLU A 145 -6.02 12.65 16.07
C GLU A 145 -6.52 13.31 17.36
N ILE A 146 -7.11 14.52 17.25
CA ILE A 146 -7.66 15.27 18.39
C ILE A 146 -9.12 14.83 18.64
N SER A 147 -9.41 14.38 19.86
CA SER A 147 -10.79 14.17 20.32
C SER A 147 -11.06 15.01 21.56
N GLY A 148 -11.91 16.03 21.39
CA GLY A 148 -12.18 17.05 22.39
C GLY A 148 -10.90 17.77 22.84
N ASN A 149 -10.54 17.59 24.11
CA ASN A 149 -9.31 18.14 24.68
C ASN A 149 -8.11 17.17 24.64
N ASN A 150 -8.31 15.91 24.26
CA ASN A 150 -7.28 14.86 24.27
C ASN A 150 -6.91 14.41 22.86
N VAL A 151 -6.05 13.40 22.76
CA VAL A 151 -5.75 12.72 21.49
C VAL A 151 -6.04 11.24 21.64
N ILE A 152 -6.60 10.65 20.59
CA ILE A 152 -6.96 9.23 20.49
C ILE A 152 -6.68 8.76 19.06
N TRP A 153 -6.67 7.45 18.86
CA TRP A 153 -6.71 6.90 17.50
C TRP A 153 -8.12 7.10 16.92
N ASP A 154 -8.17 7.35 15.62
CA ASP A 154 -9.38 7.69 14.85
C ASP A 154 -10.37 6.53 14.70
N ASP A 155 -9.88 5.29 14.70
CA ASP A 155 -10.66 4.05 14.67
C ASP A 155 -10.07 3.02 15.66
N ASN A 156 -10.70 1.85 15.77
CA ASN A 156 -10.29 0.75 16.64
C ASN A 156 -9.23 -0.15 15.95
N PRO A 157 -8.40 -0.87 16.72
CA PRO A 157 -7.52 -1.91 16.18
C PRO A 157 -8.28 -2.93 15.32
N PRO A 158 -7.75 -3.33 14.15
CA PRO A 158 -8.37 -4.34 13.30
C PRO A 158 -8.25 -5.75 13.92
N LEU A 159 -9.11 -6.65 13.45
CA LEU A 159 -9.04 -8.07 13.76
C LEU A 159 -8.24 -8.81 12.68
N CYS A 160 -7.47 -9.82 13.09
CA CYS A 160 -6.78 -10.76 12.20
C CYS A 160 -7.44 -12.13 12.34
N GLU A 161 -8.23 -12.52 11.33
CA GLU A 161 -8.95 -13.79 11.29
C GLU A 161 -8.22 -14.82 10.43
N ARG A 162 -8.39 -16.11 10.73
CA ARG A 162 -7.72 -17.19 9.99
C ARG A 162 -8.22 -17.22 8.56
N ILE A 163 -7.30 -17.36 7.61
CA ILE A 163 -7.63 -17.68 6.23
C ILE A 163 -8.07 -19.14 6.16
N LEU A 164 -9.32 -19.34 5.74
CA LEU A 164 -9.92 -20.63 5.44
C LEU A 164 -10.53 -20.56 4.03
N CYS A 165 -10.40 -21.63 3.27
CA CYS A 165 -11.07 -21.80 1.99
C CYS A 165 -12.05 -22.97 2.06
N ALA A 166 -13.32 -22.73 1.74
CA ALA A 166 -14.26 -23.80 1.45
C ALA A 166 -13.80 -24.65 0.26
N THR A 167 -14.22 -25.92 0.20
CA THR A 167 -13.93 -26.83 -0.91
C THR A 167 -14.25 -26.17 -2.26
N PRO A 168 -13.30 -26.12 -3.21
CA PRO A 168 -13.56 -25.55 -4.53
C PRO A 168 -14.54 -26.42 -5.32
N ARG A 169 -15.12 -25.85 -6.39
CA ARG A 169 -16.23 -26.48 -7.10
C ARG A 169 -15.85 -27.87 -7.64
N ASN A 170 -16.77 -28.83 -7.46
CA ASN A 170 -16.69 -30.12 -8.12
C ASN A 170 -16.80 -29.95 -9.65
N ILE A 171 -16.01 -30.73 -10.39
CA ILE A 171 -15.90 -30.65 -11.85
C ILE A 171 -16.50 -31.90 -12.50
N THR A 172 -17.13 -31.74 -13.66
CA THR A 172 -17.62 -32.88 -14.44
C THR A 172 -16.45 -33.74 -14.91
N ASN A 173 -16.62 -35.06 -14.92
CA ASN A 173 -15.61 -36.05 -15.35
C ASN A 173 -14.27 -35.99 -14.58
N GLY A 174 -14.25 -35.38 -13.40
CA GLY A 174 -13.07 -35.34 -12.53
C GLY A 174 -13.44 -35.44 -11.06
N ARG A 175 -12.41 -35.43 -10.20
CA ARG A 175 -12.53 -35.48 -8.75
C ARG A 175 -11.35 -34.76 -8.09
N ILE A 176 -11.60 -34.23 -6.89
CA ILE A 176 -10.54 -33.81 -5.96
C ILE A 176 -9.97 -35.08 -5.30
N THR A 177 -8.65 -35.25 -5.26
CA THR A 177 -8.02 -36.45 -4.69
C THR A 177 -7.83 -36.37 -3.18
N ASN A 178 -7.66 -35.17 -2.64
CA ASN A 178 -7.42 -34.89 -1.22
C ASN A 178 -8.54 -34.01 -0.63
N TYR A 179 -9.78 -34.52 -0.69
CA TYR A 179 -10.98 -33.82 -0.24
C TYR A 179 -10.93 -33.47 1.26
N LYS A 180 -11.33 -32.23 1.57
CA LYS A 180 -11.71 -31.73 2.89
C LYS A 180 -12.88 -30.75 2.71
N ASP A 181 -13.68 -30.55 3.75
CA ASP A 181 -14.75 -29.54 3.76
C ASP A 181 -14.18 -28.11 3.86
N GLU A 182 -13.08 -27.93 4.59
CA GLU A 182 -12.33 -26.68 4.74
C GLU A 182 -10.81 -26.91 4.59
N TYR A 183 -10.11 -25.91 4.07
CA TYR A 183 -8.66 -25.90 3.86
C TYR A 183 -8.04 -24.66 4.50
N GLU A 184 -6.88 -24.82 5.13
CA GLU A 184 -6.14 -23.69 5.72
C GLU A 184 -5.25 -22.98 4.68
N TYR A 185 -4.74 -21.79 5.01
CA TYR A 185 -3.79 -21.06 4.17
C TYR A 185 -2.60 -21.93 3.72
N ASN A 186 -2.18 -21.76 2.46
CA ASN A 186 -1.17 -22.55 1.77
C ASN A 186 -1.47 -24.07 1.64
N GLU A 187 -2.60 -24.58 2.15
CA GLU A 187 -3.04 -25.92 1.80
C GLU A 187 -3.49 -25.98 0.34
N ILE A 188 -3.41 -27.18 -0.23
CA ILE A 188 -3.64 -27.42 -1.65
C ILE A 188 -4.82 -28.36 -1.87
N VAL A 189 -5.51 -28.22 -3.00
CA VAL A 189 -6.34 -29.30 -3.57
C VAL A 189 -5.72 -29.76 -4.87
N THR A 190 -5.80 -31.07 -5.13
CA THR A 190 -5.36 -31.67 -6.39
C THR A 190 -6.55 -32.25 -7.12
N TYR A 191 -6.75 -31.83 -8.37
CA TYR A 191 -7.75 -32.37 -9.28
C TYR A 191 -7.16 -33.49 -10.14
N SER A 192 -7.97 -34.50 -10.40
CA SER A 192 -7.69 -35.58 -11.35
C SER A 192 -8.92 -35.85 -12.22
N CYS A 193 -8.72 -36.22 -13.47
CA CYS A 193 -9.82 -36.68 -14.30
C CYS A 193 -10.16 -38.14 -13.97
N ASN A 194 -11.44 -38.47 -14.06
CA ASN A 194 -11.91 -39.85 -13.95
C ASN A 194 -11.54 -40.61 -15.24
N PRO A 195 -11.55 -41.96 -15.22
CA PRO A 195 -11.51 -42.75 -16.44
C PRO A 195 -12.63 -42.34 -17.41
N SER A 196 -12.38 -42.49 -18.72
CA SER A 196 -13.36 -42.24 -19.76
C SER A 196 -14.03 -43.56 -20.17
N ASP A 197 -15.35 -43.56 -20.30
CA ASP A 197 -16.12 -44.68 -20.86
C ASP A 197 -16.07 -44.70 -22.40
N GLY A 198 -15.54 -43.64 -23.01
CA GLY A 198 -15.41 -43.48 -24.45
C GLY A 198 -14.08 -44.03 -25.02
N PRO A 199 -13.91 -43.99 -26.35
CA PRO A 199 -12.68 -44.44 -27.01
C PRO A 199 -11.48 -43.52 -26.76
N ASP A 200 -11.69 -42.32 -26.22
CA ASP A 200 -10.69 -41.27 -26.00
C ASP A 200 -10.73 -40.80 -24.54
N GLU A 201 -9.57 -40.48 -23.98
CA GLU A 201 -9.39 -40.13 -22.56
C GLU A 201 -9.78 -38.67 -22.25
N TYR A 202 -10.17 -38.42 -21.00
CA TYR A 202 -10.37 -37.05 -20.50
C TYR A 202 -9.01 -36.37 -20.23
N SER A 203 -8.83 -35.19 -20.80
CA SER A 203 -7.68 -34.32 -20.55
C SER A 203 -8.03 -33.28 -19.48
N LEU A 204 -7.11 -33.04 -18.53
CA LEU A 204 -7.22 -31.96 -17.56
C LEU A 204 -6.72 -30.65 -18.19
N VAL A 205 -7.64 -29.69 -18.35
CA VAL A 205 -7.39 -28.37 -18.94
C VAL A 205 -7.50 -27.31 -17.86
N GLY A 206 -6.37 -26.70 -17.50
CA GLY A 206 -6.23 -25.73 -16.40
C GLY A 206 -5.08 -26.13 -15.48
N GLU A 207 -5.03 -25.50 -14.30
CA GLU A 207 -4.11 -25.90 -13.24
C GLU A 207 -4.67 -27.10 -12.47
N SER A 208 -3.86 -28.16 -12.31
CA SER A 208 -4.28 -29.37 -11.59
C SER A 208 -4.17 -29.26 -10.07
N VAL A 209 -3.45 -28.25 -9.57
CA VAL A 209 -3.27 -27.98 -8.14
C VAL A 209 -3.67 -26.54 -7.86
N LEU A 210 -4.59 -26.34 -6.93
CA LEU A 210 -4.97 -25.01 -6.42
C LEU A 210 -4.46 -24.85 -4.98
N VAL A 211 -4.07 -23.64 -4.62
CA VAL A 211 -3.59 -23.28 -3.27
C VAL A 211 -4.60 -22.32 -2.62
N CYS A 212 -4.90 -22.49 -1.33
CA CYS A 212 -5.71 -21.53 -0.58
C CYS A 212 -4.86 -20.29 -0.26
N VAL A 213 -5.20 -19.14 -0.86
CA VAL A 213 -4.37 -17.92 -0.80
C VAL A 213 -4.96 -16.79 0.04
N ASP A 214 -6.27 -16.83 0.32
CA ASP A 214 -7.01 -15.88 1.16
C ASP A 214 -8.39 -16.46 1.48
N SER A 215 -9.16 -15.83 2.36
CA SER A 215 -10.50 -16.28 2.75
C SER A 215 -11.39 -16.55 1.53
N ASP A 216 -11.86 -17.80 1.41
CA ASP A 216 -12.61 -18.35 0.27
C ASP A 216 -12.01 -18.09 -1.14
N ARG A 217 -10.68 -17.87 -1.24
CA ARG A 217 -9.99 -17.61 -2.50
C ARG A 217 -8.87 -18.59 -2.79
N TRP A 218 -9.03 -19.29 -3.90
CA TRP A 218 -8.07 -20.20 -4.48
C TRP A 218 -7.12 -19.49 -5.46
N SER A 219 -5.93 -20.06 -5.68
CA SER A 219 -4.88 -19.49 -6.54
C SER A 219 -5.22 -19.42 -8.04
N SER A 220 -6.20 -20.20 -8.48
CA SER A 220 -6.70 -20.26 -9.86
C SER A 220 -8.13 -20.84 -9.86
N ASP A 221 -8.84 -20.71 -10.99
CA ASP A 221 -10.14 -21.35 -11.20
C ASP A 221 -10.01 -22.89 -11.32
N SER A 222 -11.10 -23.60 -10.98
CA SER A 222 -11.18 -25.07 -11.13
C SER A 222 -10.93 -25.52 -12.59
N PRO A 223 -10.10 -26.55 -12.83
CA PRO A 223 -9.80 -27.04 -14.17
C PRO A 223 -10.99 -27.80 -14.79
N GLN A 224 -10.93 -28.05 -16.09
CA GLN A 224 -11.94 -28.83 -16.83
C GLN A 224 -11.41 -30.21 -17.20
N CYS A 225 -12.19 -31.27 -16.93
CA CYS A 225 -11.94 -32.62 -17.47
C CYS A 225 -12.84 -32.87 -18.69
N LYS A 226 -12.25 -32.75 -19.88
CA LYS A 226 -12.96 -32.92 -21.17
C LYS A 226 -12.09 -33.68 -22.17
N VAL A 227 -12.71 -34.31 -23.16
CA VAL A 227 -11.96 -34.93 -24.26
C VAL A 227 -11.36 -33.82 -25.11
N VAL A 228 -10.02 -33.75 -25.15
CA VAL A 228 -9.26 -32.88 -26.04
C VAL A 228 -8.44 -33.78 -26.95
N LYS A 229 -8.68 -33.70 -28.25
CA LYS A 229 -8.06 -34.57 -29.23
C LYS A 229 -7.89 -33.84 -30.55
N CYS A 230 -6.65 -33.54 -30.90
CA CYS A 230 -6.32 -32.91 -32.16
C CYS A 230 -6.29 -33.94 -33.31
N GLU A 231 -6.63 -33.48 -34.52
CA GLU A 231 -6.52 -34.29 -35.74
C GLU A 231 -5.07 -34.71 -36.02
N TYR A 232 -4.90 -35.78 -36.79
CA TYR A 232 -3.56 -36.24 -37.17
C TYR A 232 -2.88 -35.19 -38.07
N PRO A 233 -1.77 -34.57 -37.65
CA PRO A 233 -1.19 -33.45 -38.39
C PRO A 233 -0.39 -33.96 -39.60
N VAL A 234 -0.87 -33.64 -40.79
CA VAL A 234 -0.22 -33.97 -42.07
C VAL A 234 0.42 -32.71 -42.64
N VAL A 235 1.70 -32.82 -43.03
CA VAL A 235 2.46 -31.75 -43.70
C VAL A 235 2.89 -32.26 -45.07
N GLU A 236 2.29 -31.72 -46.13
CA GLU A 236 2.72 -32.03 -47.49
C GLU A 236 4.18 -31.60 -47.70
N HIS A 237 4.96 -32.44 -48.39
CA HIS A 237 6.40 -32.24 -48.60
C HIS A 237 7.24 -32.07 -47.32
N GLY A 238 6.72 -32.52 -46.18
CA GLY A 238 7.46 -32.65 -44.92
C GLY A 238 7.27 -34.03 -44.30
N LYS A 239 7.97 -34.23 -43.18
CA LYS A 239 7.93 -35.43 -42.35
C LYS A 239 7.81 -35.02 -40.88
N MET A 240 7.02 -35.78 -40.12
CA MET A 240 7.08 -35.74 -38.66
C MET A 240 8.43 -36.30 -38.21
N VAL A 241 9.11 -35.63 -37.27
CA VAL A 241 10.42 -36.05 -36.74
C VAL A 241 10.42 -36.33 -35.24
N SER A 242 9.41 -35.86 -34.51
CA SER A 242 9.22 -36.18 -33.10
C SER A 242 7.73 -36.22 -32.72
N GLY A 243 7.41 -36.85 -31.58
CA GLY A 243 6.04 -36.89 -31.05
C GLY A 243 5.13 -37.98 -31.63
N PHE A 244 5.65 -38.91 -32.43
CA PHE A 244 4.87 -39.96 -33.10
C PHE A 244 3.89 -40.71 -32.18
N ARG A 245 2.58 -40.53 -32.42
CA ARG A 245 1.48 -41.23 -31.72
C ARG A 245 0.34 -41.54 -32.69
N LYS A 246 -0.53 -42.48 -32.31
CA LYS A 246 -1.79 -42.79 -33.03
C LYS A 246 -2.90 -41.77 -32.75
N LYS A 247 -2.82 -41.07 -31.62
CA LYS A 247 -3.77 -40.04 -31.15
C LYS A 247 -2.98 -38.94 -30.44
N PHE A 248 -3.46 -37.70 -30.55
CA PHE A 248 -2.84 -36.53 -29.94
C PHE A 248 -3.84 -35.84 -29.01
N TYR A 249 -3.60 -35.91 -27.70
CA TYR A 249 -4.42 -35.28 -26.68
C TYR A 249 -3.83 -33.95 -26.20
N TYR A 250 -4.47 -33.25 -25.26
CA TYR A 250 -4.01 -31.95 -24.75
C TYR A 250 -2.51 -31.93 -24.38
N LYS A 251 -1.83 -30.82 -24.71
CA LYS A 251 -0.37 -30.63 -24.54
C LYS A 251 0.52 -31.63 -25.29
N SER A 252 0.00 -32.51 -26.14
CA SER A 252 0.82 -33.34 -27.04
C SER A 252 1.62 -32.43 -27.99
N GLN A 253 2.93 -32.63 -28.05
CA GLN A 253 3.83 -31.84 -28.89
C GLN A 253 4.39 -32.70 -30.04
N VAL A 254 4.47 -32.10 -31.24
CA VAL A 254 4.91 -32.74 -32.48
C VAL A 254 5.83 -31.78 -33.22
N ALA A 255 6.94 -32.28 -33.77
CA ALA A 255 7.83 -31.49 -34.62
C ALA A 255 7.97 -32.06 -36.04
N PHE A 256 8.24 -31.16 -36.98
CA PHE A 256 8.33 -31.43 -38.42
C PHE A 256 9.62 -30.91 -39.03
N GLU A 257 10.03 -31.57 -40.11
CA GLU A 257 11.14 -31.17 -40.98
C GLU A 257 10.63 -31.25 -42.43
N CYS A 258 10.99 -30.28 -43.28
CA CYS A 258 10.64 -30.35 -44.70
C CYS A 258 11.56 -31.31 -45.45
N ASN A 259 11.03 -31.91 -46.51
CA ASN A 259 11.82 -32.77 -47.40
C ASN A 259 12.84 -31.93 -48.18
N GLN A 260 13.90 -32.58 -48.66
CA GLN A 260 14.99 -31.92 -49.38
C GLN A 260 14.47 -31.06 -50.55
N GLY A 261 14.87 -29.78 -50.58
CA GLY A 261 14.43 -28.81 -51.58
C GLY A 261 13.14 -28.05 -51.24
N PHE A 262 12.59 -28.24 -50.04
CA PHE A 262 11.47 -27.46 -49.50
C PHE A 262 11.87 -26.72 -48.21
N TYR A 263 11.28 -25.55 -47.99
CA TYR A 263 11.50 -24.66 -46.86
C TYR A 263 10.27 -24.62 -45.95
N LEU A 264 10.50 -24.56 -44.63
CA LEU A 264 9.45 -24.58 -43.63
C LEU A 264 8.87 -23.17 -43.41
N HIS A 265 7.56 -23.05 -43.57
CA HIS A 265 6.78 -21.85 -43.27
C HIS A 265 5.91 -22.10 -42.04
N GLY A 266 6.08 -21.27 -41.00
CA GLY A 266 5.42 -21.43 -39.69
C GLY A 266 6.39 -21.89 -38.61
N SER A 267 5.87 -22.55 -37.57
CA SER A 267 6.68 -23.16 -36.52
C SER A 267 7.03 -24.60 -36.88
N ASN A 268 8.27 -25.02 -36.65
CA ASN A 268 8.65 -26.44 -36.81
C ASN A 268 8.00 -27.35 -35.76
N THR A 269 7.45 -26.77 -34.68
CA THR A 269 6.88 -27.49 -33.54
C THR A 269 5.49 -26.95 -33.21
N ILE A 270 4.52 -27.86 -33.02
CA ILE A 270 3.13 -27.55 -32.69
C ILE A 270 2.67 -28.32 -31.45
N VAL A 271 1.72 -27.76 -30.71
CA VAL A 271 1.16 -28.35 -29.48
C VAL A 271 -0.36 -28.46 -29.62
N CYS A 272 -0.95 -29.54 -29.13
CA CYS A 272 -2.40 -29.70 -29.11
C CYS A 272 -3.02 -28.84 -27.99
N GLY A 273 -3.71 -27.77 -28.39
CA GLY A 273 -4.32 -26.77 -27.51
C GLY A 273 -5.61 -27.24 -26.83
N ALA A 274 -6.12 -26.40 -25.92
CA ALA A 274 -7.28 -26.71 -25.06
C ALA A 274 -8.62 -26.88 -25.81
N ASN A 275 -8.66 -26.49 -27.09
CA ASN A 275 -9.83 -26.49 -27.96
C ASN A 275 -9.76 -27.57 -29.05
N SER A 276 -8.91 -28.60 -28.88
CA SER A 276 -8.65 -29.65 -29.89
C SER A 276 -8.05 -29.12 -31.19
N THR A 277 -7.38 -27.97 -31.14
CA THR A 277 -6.71 -27.29 -32.25
C THR A 277 -5.19 -27.31 -32.08
N TRP A 278 -4.46 -27.43 -33.18
CA TRP A 278 -3.00 -27.31 -33.18
C TRP A 278 -2.57 -25.85 -33.04
N GLU A 279 -1.71 -25.58 -32.06
CA GLU A 279 -1.22 -24.26 -31.69
C GLU A 279 0.32 -24.24 -31.62
N PRO A 280 1.02 -23.43 -32.44
CA PRO A 280 0.48 -22.72 -33.61
C PRO A 280 -0.05 -23.68 -34.68
N LYS A 281 -0.70 -23.15 -35.72
CA LYS A 281 -1.22 -23.94 -36.85
C LYS A 281 -0.12 -24.81 -37.48
N ILE A 282 -0.53 -25.96 -38.03
CA ILE A 282 0.32 -26.92 -38.74
C ILE A 282 1.17 -26.18 -39.80
N PRO A 283 2.50 -26.39 -39.86
CA PRO A 283 3.38 -25.70 -40.80
C PRO A 283 3.21 -26.18 -42.24
N MET A 284 3.69 -25.38 -43.19
CA MET A 284 3.69 -25.70 -44.62
C MET A 284 5.12 -25.83 -45.15
N CYS A 285 5.37 -26.79 -46.05
CA CYS A 285 6.63 -26.92 -46.76
C CYS A 285 6.46 -26.50 -48.23
N THR A 286 7.15 -25.45 -48.67
CA THR A 286 7.08 -24.94 -50.05
C THR A 286 8.47 -24.81 -50.68
N LYS A 287 8.56 -24.77 -52.01
CA LYS A 287 9.85 -24.64 -52.71
C LYS A 287 10.40 -23.21 -52.70
N GLU A 288 9.61 -22.24 -52.30
CA GLU A 288 10.00 -20.83 -52.23
C GLU A 288 10.59 -20.51 -50.85
N PRO A 289 11.87 -20.11 -50.76
CA PRO A 289 12.44 -19.62 -49.51
C PRO A 289 11.73 -18.32 -49.11
N THR A 290 11.54 -18.13 -47.80
CA THR A 290 10.95 -16.93 -47.21
C THR A 290 11.79 -15.68 -47.52
N THR A 291 11.48 -15.00 -48.63
CA THR A 291 11.99 -13.66 -48.89
C THR A 291 11.32 -12.68 -47.92
N ALA A 292 12.00 -12.41 -46.80
CA ALA A 292 11.66 -11.31 -45.91
C ALA A 292 11.62 -10.01 -46.74
N THR A 293 10.41 -9.55 -47.04
CA THR A 293 10.20 -8.37 -47.90
C THR A 293 10.46 -7.10 -47.10
N THR A 294 11.73 -6.84 -46.79
CA THR A 294 12.21 -5.51 -46.46
C THR A 294 12.16 -4.68 -47.74
N LYS A 295 11.00 -4.08 -48.03
CA LYS A 295 10.87 -3.13 -49.14
C LYS A 295 11.64 -1.85 -48.76
N PRO A 296 12.73 -1.47 -49.45
CA PRO A 296 13.33 -0.17 -49.23
C PRO A 296 12.43 0.88 -49.88
N LEU A 297 11.78 1.73 -49.07
CA LEU A 297 10.97 2.83 -49.59
C LEU A 297 11.87 3.99 -50.02
N THR A 298 12.45 3.90 -51.21
CA THR A 298 13.14 5.02 -51.87
C THR A 298 12.14 5.84 -52.68
N SER A 299 11.63 6.91 -52.07
CA SER A 299 11.00 8.02 -52.79
C SER A 299 11.72 9.32 -52.45
N SER A 300 12.62 9.75 -53.34
CA SER A 300 13.28 11.04 -53.26
C SER A 300 12.27 12.17 -53.51
N ALA A 301 12.02 13.01 -52.52
CA ALA A 301 11.36 14.30 -52.69
C ALA A 301 12.01 15.33 -51.75
N SER A 302 12.70 16.30 -52.35
CA SER A 302 13.45 17.35 -51.66
C SER A 302 12.51 18.35 -50.96
N GLY A 303 12.76 18.71 -49.70
CA GLY A 303 11.97 19.76 -49.05
C GLY A 303 12.30 20.05 -47.58
N PHE A 304 13.14 21.06 -47.37
CA PHE A 304 13.25 21.90 -46.15
C PHE A 304 13.49 21.24 -44.78
N ILE A 305 14.72 21.42 -44.29
CA ILE A 305 15.08 21.30 -42.88
C ILE A 305 14.35 22.38 -42.06
N LYS A 306 13.62 21.98 -41.02
CA LYS A 306 13.59 22.69 -39.72
C LYS A 306 13.25 21.74 -38.58
N SER A 307 14.18 21.66 -37.63
CA SER A 307 14.15 20.73 -36.50
C SER A 307 13.18 21.20 -35.41
N CYS A 308 12.41 20.26 -34.85
CA CYS A 308 11.81 20.39 -33.52
C CYS A 308 11.93 19.03 -32.81
N LEU A 309 12.72 18.99 -31.73
CA LEU A 309 12.80 17.83 -30.84
C LEU A 309 11.43 17.59 -30.18
N TYR A 310 10.99 16.34 -30.11
CA TYR A 310 10.25 15.85 -28.95
C TYR A 310 10.75 14.46 -28.59
N ILE A 311 11.43 14.38 -27.45
CA ILE A 311 12.02 13.15 -26.92
C ILE A 311 11.01 12.53 -25.96
N SER A 312 10.44 11.38 -26.34
CA SER A 312 9.65 10.53 -25.45
C SER A 312 10.48 9.31 -25.05
N ILE A 313 11.19 9.41 -23.92
CA ILE A 313 11.94 8.29 -23.35
C ILE A 313 10.96 7.30 -22.75
N SER A 314 10.94 6.07 -23.27
CA SER A 314 10.35 4.91 -22.58
C SER A 314 11.43 3.92 -22.20
N PHE A 315 11.35 3.47 -20.96
CA PHE A 315 12.31 2.62 -20.28
C PHE A 315 12.66 1.35 -21.08
N LYS A 316 13.96 1.03 -21.14
CA LYS A 316 14.42 -0.36 -21.22
C LYS A 316 15.25 -0.68 -19.99
N PHE A 317 14.69 -1.52 -19.14
CA PHE A 317 15.47 -2.36 -18.25
C PHE A 317 16.38 -3.26 -19.08
N LEU A 318 17.67 -3.31 -18.75
CA LEU A 318 18.44 -4.53 -18.87
C LEU A 318 19.39 -4.60 -17.68
N ALA A 319 19.24 -5.63 -16.86
CA ALA A 319 20.13 -5.89 -15.74
C ALA A 319 21.40 -6.58 -16.24
N ILE A 320 22.56 -6.14 -15.75
CA ILE A 320 23.78 -6.96 -15.72
C ILE A 320 24.34 -6.86 -14.30
N PHE A 321 24.48 -8.00 -13.65
CA PHE A 321 25.10 -8.13 -12.33
C PHE A 321 26.61 -7.90 -12.43
N HIS A 322 27.18 -7.12 -11.53
CA HIS A 322 28.43 -7.47 -10.83
C HIS A 322 28.64 -6.56 -9.61
N THR A 323 28.83 -7.18 -8.45
CA THR A 323 29.30 -6.59 -7.19
C THR A 323 30.76 -7.02 -6.93
N PRO A 324 31.42 -6.55 -5.86
CA PRO A 324 31.44 -5.21 -5.27
C PRO A 324 32.89 -4.69 -5.13
N LEU A 325 33.08 -3.41 -4.74
CA LEU A 325 34.22 -2.98 -3.91
C LEU A 325 33.90 -1.65 -3.21
N ASN A 326 34.52 -1.44 -2.04
CA ASN A 326 34.16 -0.42 -1.05
C ASN A 326 34.84 0.96 -1.30
N VAL A 327 34.54 1.93 -0.42
CA VAL A 327 35.40 3.05 0.10
C VAL A 327 34.91 4.50 -0.19
N TRP A 328 34.40 5.16 0.88
CA TRP A 328 34.41 6.62 1.18
C TRP A 328 33.58 7.58 0.28
N SER A 329 33.12 8.77 0.71
CA SER A 329 32.83 9.35 2.05
C SER A 329 31.79 10.50 1.87
N GLU A 330 31.44 11.16 2.98
CA GLU A 330 30.53 12.31 3.18
C GLU A 330 30.48 13.41 2.08
N GLU A 331 29.29 13.99 1.82
CA GLU A 331 28.91 15.34 2.32
C GLU A 331 27.52 15.83 1.80
N GLY A 332 26.74 16.45 2.71
CA GLY A 332 25.98 17.70 2.49
C GLY A 332 24.88 17.85 1.42
N GLY A 333 23.74 18.44 1.83
CA GLY A 333 22.99 19.35 0.93
C GLY A 333 21.48 19.20 0.82
N ALA A 334 20.72 19.59 1.86
CA ALA A 334 19.27 19.79 1.71
C ALA A 334 18.95 21.07 0.90
N ARG A 335 17.99 21.01 -0.03
CA ARG A 335 17.15 22.19 -0.34
C ARG A 335 15.77 21.83 -0.90
N TYR A 336 14.79 22.62 -0.44
CA TYR A 336 13.35 22.43 -0.59
C TYR A 336 12.79 23.48 -1.57
N SER A 337 11.89 23.10 -2.48
CA SER A 337 11.09 24.04 -3.30
C SER A 337 9.72 23.41 -3.60
N GLN A 338 8.67 23.80 -2.86
CA GLN A 338 7.74 24.91 -3.20
C GLN A 338 6.92 24.66 -4.47
N GLY A 339 5.75 24.04 -4.30
CA GLY A 339 4.70 23.91 -5.34
C GLY A 339 3.73 25.10 -5.37
N PRO A 340 3.08 25.40 -6.51
CA PRO A 340 2.24 26.59 -6.67
C PRO A 340 0.80 26.46 -6.12
N ARG A 341 0.24 27.60 -5.74
CA ARG A 341 -1.10 27.75 -5.12
C ARG A 341 -2.24 27.60 -6.14
N VAL A 342 -3.32 26.91 -5.77
CA VAL A 342 -4.62 26.98 -6.47
C VAL A 342 -5.56 27.93 -5.73
N ARG A 343 -6.12 28.91 -6.44
CA ARG A 343 -7.10 29.88 -5.88
C ARG A 343 -8.49 29.25 -5.81
N ARG A 344 -9.20 29.42 -4.68
CA ARG A 344 -10.65 29.23 -4.61
C ARG A 344 -11.35 30.43 -5.25
N LYS A 345 -12.37 30.20 -6.07
CA LYS A 345 -13.40 31.20 -6.39
C LYS A 345 -14.68 30.77 -5.70
N ALA A 346 -15.28 31.66 -4.93
CA ALA A 346 -16.63 31.48 -4.42
C ALA A 346 -17.61 32.03 -5.46
N ASP A 347 -18.80 31.42 -5.55
CA ASP A 347 -19.97 32.12 -6.06
C ASP A 347 -21.22 31.71 -5.26
N ARG A 348 -22.24 32.57 -5.24
CA ARG A 348 -23.29 32.59 -4.21
C ARG A 348 -24.64 32.85 -4.88
N GLY A 349 -25.53 31.85 -4.89
CA GLY A 349 -26.88 31.97 -5.46
C GLY A 349 -27.89 31.12 -4.68
N GLN A 350 -28.98 31.74 -4.23
CA GLN A 350 -30.01 31.11 -3.40
C GLN A 350 -31.19 30.58 -4.22
N GLY A 351 -31.90 29.59 -3.68
CA GLY A 351 -33.21 29.17 -4.17
C GLY A 351 -33.94 28.30 -3.13
N LEU A 352 -34.89 28.88 -2.39
CA LEU A 352 -35.74 28.12 -1.46
C LEU A 352 -36.77 27.29 -2.22
N LEU A 353 -37.04 26.07 -1.73
CA LEU A 353 -38.42 25.54 -1.67
C LEU A 353 -38.53 24.48 -0.56
N ARG A 354 -39.56 24.63 0.29
CA ARG A 354 -39.96 23.65 1.33
C ARG A 354 -40.65 22.45 0.66
N LEU A 355 -40.65 21.28 1.30
CA LEU A 355 -41.89 20.59 1.73
C LEU A 355 -41.62 19.27 2.52
N ARG A 356 -42.24 19.20 3.71
CA ARG A 356 -42.80 18.04 4.47
C ARG A 356 -41.96 16.76 4.74
N GLN A 357 -42.13 16.25 5.96
CA GLN A 357 -41.57 15.00 6.50
C GLN A 357 -42.60 13.86 6.53
N ALA A 358 -42.07 12.64 6.73
CA ALA A 358 -42.70 11.42 7.29
C ALA A 358 -43.58 10.56 6.34
N PRO A 359 -43.82 9.26 6.64
CA PRO A 359 -43.32 8.44 7.76
C PRO A 359 -42.62 7.11 7.34
N ARG A 360 -42.26 6.28 8.34
CA ARG A 360 -41.64 4.94 8.21
C ARG A 360 -42.64 3.87 7.71
N PRO A 361 -42.20 2.80 7.03
CA PRO A 361 -43.02 1.59 6.83
C PRO A 361 -43.01 0.67 8.07
N ALA A 362 -44.09 -0.08 8.24
CA ALA A 362 -44.29 -1.05 9.34
C ALA A 362 -44.27 -2.50 8.81
N SER A 363 -43.94 -3.44 9.70
CA SER A 363 -43.95 -4.89 9.42
C SER A 363 -45.38 -5.45 9.29
N PRO A 364 -45.61 -6.46 8.42
CA PRO A 364 -46.85 -7.23 8.43
C PRO A 364 -46.76 -8.40 9.42
N GLY A 365 -47.86 -8.67 10.13
CA GLY A 365 -48.08 -9.91 10.90
C GLY A 365 -49.28 -10.68 10.34
N LEU A 366 -49.28 -12.01 10.46
CA LEU A 366 -50.38 -12.88 10.06
C LEU A 366 -50.75 -13.90 11.16
N ARG A 367 -52.04 -14.22 11.18
CA ARG A 367 -52.82 -15.07 12.12
C ARG A 367 -52.64 -16.58 11.80
N ALA A 368 -53.01 -17.59 12.61
CA ALA A 368 -53.72 -17.68 13.91
C ALA A 368 -53.55 -19.08 14.60
N THR A 369 -53.53 -19.12 15.96
CA THR A 369 -54.30 -19.99 16.93
C THR A 369 -54.51 -21.53 16.72
N PRO A 370 -54.89 -22.31 17.77
CA PRO A 370 -54.39 -22.42 19.16
C PRO A 370 -54.31 -23.92 19.65
N ASN A 371 -54.31 -24.16 20.98
CA ASN A 371 -54.33 -25.45 21.73
C ASN A 371 -52.93 -26.09 21.97
N THR A 372 -52.60 -26.71 23.13
CA THR A 372 -53.38 -27.05 24.35
C THR A 372 -52.50 -27.02 25.62
N GLU A 373 -53.17 -26.98 26.78
CA GLU A 373 -52.74 -27.22 28.18
C GLU A 373 -51.36 -27.85 28.48
N ALA A 374 -50.60 -27.26 29.43
CA ALA A 374 -50.50 -27.79 30.82
C ALA A 374 -49.44 -27.06 31.69
N SER A 375 -49.78 -26.83 32.95
CA SER A 375 -48.91 -26.41 34.07
C SER A 375 -49.59 -26.91 35.37
N PRO A 376 -49.01 -26.85 36.59
CA PRO A 376 -47.64 -26.48 36.99
C PRO A 376 -47.00 -27.56 37.91
N TYR A 377 -45.78 -27.32 38.41
CA TYR A 377 -45.42 -27.55 39.83
C TYR A 377 -44.14 -26.78 40.18
N SER A 378 -44.11 -26.17 41.38
CA SER A 378 -43.05 -25.27 41.86
C SER A 378 -42.47 -25.79 43.22
N PRO A 379 -41.68 -25.05 44.03
CA PRO A 379 -40.33 -25.44 44.46
C PRO A 379 -40.24 -25.56 46.01
N PRO A 380 -39.21 -25.14 46.81
CA PRO A 380 -37.76 -24.85 46.63
C PRO A 380 -36.83 -25.44 47.76
N ILE A 381 -35.58 -24.93 47.91
CA ILE A 381 -34.72 -24.82 49.14
C ILE A 381 -33.49 -25.79 49.28
N GLY A 382 -32.30 -25.24 49.65
CA GLY A 382 -31.04 -25.94 50.07
C GLY A 382 -30.74 -25.77 51.58
N PRO A 383 -29.50 -25.56 52.11
CA PRO A 383 -28.11 -25.72 51.61
C PRO A 383 -27.11 -26.39 52.64
N ALA A 384 -25.78 -26.32 52.41
CA ALA A 384 -24.62 -26.65 53.30
C ALA A 384 -24.38 -28.15 53.65
N GLY A 385 -23.17 -28.67 53.99
CA GLY A 385 -21.80 -28.13 54.19
C GLY A 385 -20.71 -29.26 54.21
N PRO A 386 -19.43 -29.01 54.59
CA PRO A 386 -18.26 -29.83 54.16
C PRO A 386 -17.54 -30.69 55.25
N VAL A 387 -16.77 -31.73 54.85
CA VAL A 387 -15.77 -32.44 55.71
C VAL A 387 -14.51 -32.91 54.93
N HIS A 388 -13.39 -33.04 55.65
CA HIS A 388 -11.99 -33.30 55.23
C HIS A 388 -11.53 -34.79 55.08
N ARG A 389 -10.29 -34.93 54.55
CA ARG A 389 -9.24 -35.98 54.84
C ARG A 389 -9.43 -37.40 54.25
N VAL A 390 -8.42 -38.29 54.10
CA VAL A 390 -6.96 -38.25 53.76
C VAL A 390 -6.37 -39.67 53.95
N THR A 391 -5.38 -40.10 53.15
CA THR A 391 -4.47 -41.31 53.30
C THR A 391 -5.14 -42.71 53.40
N SER A 392 -4.88 -43.74 52.59
CA SER A 392 -3.67 -44.40 52.03
C SER A 392 -3.19 -45.65 52.81
N ALA A 393 -3.22 -46.82 52.16
CA ALA A 393 -2.53 -48.10 52.47
C ALA A 393 -2.99 -49.13 51.42
N LEU A 394 -2.33 -50.23 51.02
CA LEU A 394 -0.97 -50.83 51.12
C LEU A 394 -0.96 -51.88 49.95
N GLY A 395 0.12 -52.38 49.34
CA GLY A 395 1.57 -52.33 49.49
C GLY A 395 2.24 -53.30 48.48
N THR A 396 3.58 -53.44 48.57
CA THR A 396 4.42 -54.66 48.39
C THR A 396 4.26 -55.56 47.12
N ALA A 397 5.33 -56.03 46.44
CA ALA A 397 6.78 -55.86 46.59
C ALA A 397 7.56 -56.37 45.32
N GLN A 398 8.87 -56.09 45.23
CA GLN A 398 10.01 -56.93 44.76
C GLN A 398 9.87 -57.91 43.57
N ALA A 399 10.87 -58.17 42.70
CA ALA A 399 12.22 -57.63 42.48
C ALA A 399 12.77 -58.08 41.09
N THR A 400 13.88 -57.49 40.65
CA THR A 400 14.69 -57.83 39.45
C THR A 400 15.74 -58.94 39.78
N PRO A 401 16.76 -59.34 38.96
CA PRO A 401 17.17 -58.87 37.61
C PRO A 401 17.67 -59.94 36.59
N SER A 402 18.05 -59.42 35.40
CA SER A 402 19.12 -59.86 34.46
C SER A 402 19.18 -61.24 33.81
N CYS A 403 19.44 -61.22 32.49
CA CYS A 403 20.29 -62.21 31.81
C CYS A 403 21.03 -61.54 30.63
N GLU A 404 22.33 -61.79 30.50
CA GLU A 404 23.21 -61.28 29.43
C GLU A 404 24.29 -62.33 29.12
N THR A 405 24.63 -62.55 27.84
CA THR A 405 25.91 -63.12 27.33
C THR A 405 25.87 -63.07 25.77
N LYS A 406 26.86 -62.62 24.96
CA LYS A 406 28.33 -62.84 24.86
C LYS A 406 28.64 -64.03 23.88
N VAL A 407 29.37 -63.93 22.75
CA VAL A 407 30.27 -62.86 22.19
C VAL A 407 30.77 -63.10 20.73
N ASP A 408 31.56 -62.16 20.18
CA ASP A 408 32.64 -62.19 19.16
C ASP A 408 32.43 -62.58 17.66
N GLY A 409 32.54 -61.54 16.82
CA GLY A 409 33.52 -61.32 15.73
C GLY A 409 34.18 -62.43 14.89
N LEU A 410 34.13 -62.23 13.56
CA LEU A 410 35.23 -62.46 12.61
C LEU A 410 35.08 -61.51 11.39
#